data_AF-A0AA43JSK3-F1
#
_entry.id   AF-A0AA43JSK3-F1
#
_cell.length_a   1.000
_cell.length_b   1.000
_cell.length_c   1.000
_cell.angle_alpha   90.00
_cell.angle_beta   90.00
_cell.angle_gamma   90.00
#
_symmetry.space_group_name_H-M   'P 1'
#
loop_
_entity.id
_entity.type
_entity.pdbx_description
1 polymer ?
#
loop_
_entity_poly.entity_id
_entity_poly.type
_entity_poly.pdbx_seq_one_letter_code
_entity_poly.pdbx_strand_id
1 'polypeptide(L)'
;RCRRVRCGSLVAVLGVVWTARSHEVTAQDLSPWEIAAHTVLHLDLDGDGDADYLLRYGEEDYFGSSVLVAEGPTNSHTDPSLRVALRQEVGPYVSLVGTDLDRPPVLLVARSDPRAAPCDGLMILAIPDDVAARAVEEYERLAGPLDSLNFQYGGMPQAGMFNLGLTREVRFLGLRDGELSDLSGQFREHFEWRASVLAEIAEATAKAEVPDRLHPNEPTYLTAARSECARGLVEMMERRAR
;
A
#
# COMPACT_ATOMS: atom_id res chain seq x y z
N ARG A 1 -30.58 -37.87 -8.03
CA ARG A 1 -30.28 -37.03 -6.84
C ARG A 1 -28.78 -36.72 -6.86
N CYS A 2 -28.39 -35.58 -7.44
CA CYS A 2 -26.99 -35.16 -7.48
C CYS A 2 -26.56 -34.58 -6.12
N ARG A 3 -25.48 -35.11 -5.57
CA ARG A 3 -24.60 -34.43 -4.63
C ARG A 3 -23.18 -34.69 -5.12
N ARG A 4 -22.50 -33.66 -5.58
CA ARG A 4 -21.04 -33.54 -5.51
C ARG A 4 -20.70 -32.05 -5.51
N VAL A 5 -20.39 -31.58 -4.31
CA VAL A 5 -19.66 -30.35 -4.05
C VAL A 5 -18.27 -30.51 -4.68
N ARG A 6 -17.83 -29.54 -5.47
CA ARG A 6 -16.42 -29.31 -5.74
C ARG A 6 -16.12 -27.85 -5.42
N CYS A 7 -15.66 -27.62 -4.20
CA CYS A 7 -14.80 -26.48 -3.91
C CYS A 7 -13.47 -26.71 -4.64
N GLY A 8 -13.07 -25.77 -5.49
CA GLY A 8 -11.69 -25.66 -5.94
C GLY A 8 -11.01 -24.62 -5.07
N SER A 9 -10.02 -25.04 -4.28
CA SER A 9 -9.12 -24.12 -3.58
C SER A 9 -8.08 -23.63 -4.57
N LEU A 10 -7.96 -22.32 -4.75
CA LEU A 10 -6.86 -21.67 -5.47
C LEU A 10 -5.63 -21.71 -4.57
N VAL A 11 -4.53 -22.27 -5.03
CA VAL A 11 -3.24 -22.26 -4.33
C VAL A 11 -2.28 -21.46 -5.18
N ALA A 12 -1.97 -20.23 -4.77
CA ALA A 12 -0.91 -19.44 -5.35
C ALA A 12 0.43 -19.92 -4.76
N VAL A 13 1.22 -20.60 -5.57
CA VAL A 13 2.64 -20.87 -5.30
C VAL A 13 3.39 -20.40 -6.54
N LEU A 14 4.41 -19.56 -6.35
CA LEU A 14 5.30 -19.00 -7.37
C LEU A 14 4.68 -17.96 -8.33
N GLY A 15 4.05 -16.88 -7.88
CA GLY A 15 3.69 -15.76 -8.77
C GLY A 15 2.81 -16.10 -10.00
N VAL A 16 2.29 -17.33 -10.05
CA VAL A 16 1.46 -17.88 -11.11
C VAL A 16 0.02 -17.88 -10.60
N VAL A 17 -0.88 -17.21 -11.32
CA VAL A 17 -2.32 -17.32 -11.11
C VAL A 17 -2.78 -18.61 -11.78
N TRP A 18 -3.37 -19.53 -11.01
CA TRP A 18 -3.81 -20.83 -11.50
C TRP A 18 -5.31 -20.80 -11.86
N THR A 19 -5.64 -20.81 -13.15
CA THR A 19 -7.01 -21.08 -13.61
C THR A 19 -7.16 -22.60 -13.85
N ALA A 20 -7.95 -23.28 -13.02
CA ALA A 20 -8.11 -24.73 -13.15
C ALA A 20 -9.09 -25.08 -14.27
N ARG A 21 -8.59 -25.62 -15.39
CA ARG A 21 -9.33 -26.58 -16.20
C ARG A 21 -8.64 -27.93 -16.25
N SER A 22 -9.44 -28.95 -16.53
CA SER A 22 -8.96 -30.22 -17.03
C SER A 22 -8.09 -30.01 -18.28
N HIS A 23 -6.79 -29.92 -18.04
CA HIS A 23 -5.68 -30.40 -18.87
C HIS A 23 -4.81 -29.41 -19.64
N GLU A 24 -4.97 -28.09 -19.51
CA GLU A 24 -3.93 -27.14 -19.91
C GLU A 24 -3.80 -26.05 -18.85
N VAL A 25 -2.57 -25.85 -18.36
CA VAL A 25 -2.20 -24.81 -17.39
C VAL A 25 -1.35 -23.80 -18.15
N THR A 26 -1.89 -22.61 -18.38
CA THR A 26 -1.11 -21.49 -18.89
C THR A 26 -0.51 -20.76 -17.69
N ALA A 27 0.78 -20.95 -17.44
CA ALA A 27 1.50 -20.12 -16.48
C ALA A 27 1.87 -18.80 -17.18
N GLN A 28 1.35 -17.68 -16.69
CA GLN A 28 1.87 -16.36 -17.03
C GLN A 28 2.83 -15.93 -15.91
N ASP A 29 4.02 -15.48 -16.28
CA ASP A 29 4.93 -14.85 -15.34
C ASP A 29 4.49 -13.40 -15.13
N LEU A 30 3.87 -13.17 -13.97
CA LEU A 30 3.26 -11.89 -13.63
C LEU A 30 4.14 -11.04 -12.71
N SER A 31 5.24 -11.61 -12.22
CA SER A 31 6.25 -10.92 -11.43
C SER A 31 7.45 -10.63 -12.32
N PRO A 32 7.87 -9.37 -12.51
CA PRO A 32 9.17 -9.10 -13.13
C PRO A 32 10.34 -9.51 -12.23
N TRP A 33 10.06 -10.03 -11.03
CA TRP A 33 11.02 -10.39 -10.00
C TRP A 33 11.04 -11.90 -9.78
N GLU A 34 12.22 -12.43 -9.45
CA GLU A 34 12.41 -13.80 -8.98
C GLU A 34 11.69 -14.08 -7.63
N ILE A 35 11.05 -13.07 -7.06
CA ILE A 35 10.26 -13.15 -5.81
C ILE A 35 8.79 -13.35 -6.16
N ALA A 36 8.24 -14.47 -5.67
CA ALA A 36 6.84 -14.80 -5.84
C ALA A 36 5.93 -13.82 -5.05
N ALA A 37 4.74 -13.56 -5.58
CA ALA A 37 3.70 -12.91 -4.79
C ALA A 37 3.32 -13.80 -3.59
N HIS A 38 3.38 -13.24 -2.38
CA HIS A 38 2.91 -13.91 -1.16
C HIS A 38 1.44 -13.58 -0.87
N THR A 39 0.87 -12.57 -1.54
CA THR A 39 -0.56 -12.26 -1.46
C THR A 39 -1.10 -11.93 -2.84
N VAL A 40 -2.22 -12.54 -3.16
CA VAL A 40 -2.98 -12.32 -4.39
C VAL A 40 -4.42 -12.02 -3.98
N LEU A 41 -4.91 -10.84 -4.34
CA LEU A 41 -6.31 -10.49 -4.19
C LEU A 41 -6.97 -10.51 -5.57
N HIS A 42 -8.22 -10.98 -5.59
CA HIS A 42 -9.03 -11.11 -6.79
C HIS A 42 -10.34 -10.35 -6.55
N LEU A 43 -10.48 -9.19 -7.18
CA LEU A 43 -11.59 -8.25 -6.99
C LEU A 43 -11.72 -7.33 -8.20
N ASP A 44 -12.91 -6.79 -8.44
CA ASP A 44 -13.16 -5.78 -9.46
C ASP A 44 -12.52 -4.45 -9.04
N LEU A 45 -11.39 -4.09 -9.66
CA LEU A 45 -10.61 -2.88 -9.31
C LEU A 45 -10.97 -1.69 -10.20
N ASP A 46 -11.49 -1.93 -11.40
CA ASP A 46 -11.79 -0.89 -12.38
C ASP A 46 -13.31 -0.62 -12.59
N GLY A 47 -14.15 -1.48 -12.05
CA GLY A 47 -15.60 -1.40 -12.05
C GLY A 47 -16.23 -1.78 -13.39
N ASP A 48 -15.62 -2.67 -14.15
CA ASP A 48 -16.19 -3.28 -15.36
C ASP A 48 -16.99 -4.56 -15.07
N GLY A 49 -16.94 -5.05 -13.82
CA GLY A 49 -17.64 -6.25 -13.35
C GLY A 49 -16.85 -7.55 -13.53
N ASP A 50 -15.66 -7.48 -14.12
CA ASP A 50 -14.68 -8.55 -14.16
C ASP A 50 -13.69 -8.43 -12.99
N ALA A 51 -13.05 -9.55 -12.68
CA ALA A 51 -12.17 -9.61 -11.52
C ALA A 51 -10.70 -9.37 -11.91
N ASP A 52 -10.15 -8.33 -11.33
CA ASP A 52 -8.76 -7.91 -11.47
C ASP A 52 -7.88 -8.53 -10.36
N TYR A 53 -6.57 -8.31 -10.47
CA TYR A 53 -5.59 -8.86 -9.53
C TYR A 53 -4.76 -7.76 -8.89
N LEU A 54 -4.74 -7.72 -7.55
CA LEU A 54 -3.72 -7.02 -6.78
C LEU A 54 -2.73 -8.05 -6.23
N LEU A 55 -1.49 -7.99 -6.72
CA LEU A 55 -0.38 -8.81 -6.28
C LEU A 55 0.46 -8.04 -5.28
N ARG A 56 0.85 -8.68 -4.18
CA ARG A 56 1.87 -8.19 -3.24
C ARG A 56 3.00 -9.19 -3.20
N TYR A 57 4.22 -8.71 -3.41
CA TYR A 57 5.44 -9.50 -3.47
C TYR A 57 6.53 -8.79 -2.68
N GLY A 58 7.52 -9.57 -2.24
CA GLY A 58 8.59 -9.05 -1.41
C GLY A 58 8.95 -9.96 -0.25
N GLU A 59 10.13 -9.71 0.30
CA GLU A 59 10.69 -10.33 1.50
C GLU A 59 11.50 -9.28 2.26
N GLU A 60 11.38 -9.29 3.59
CA GLU A 60 12.13 -8.47 4.58
C GLU A 60 12.28 -6.98 4.23
N ASP A 61 13.25 -6.65 3.36
CA ASP A 61 13.64 -5.28 3.00
C ASP A 61 13.07 -4.80 1.66
N TYR A 62 12.43 -5.69 0.90
CA TYR A 62 11.88 -5.39 -0.40
C TYR A 62 10.38 -5.66 -0.40
N PHE A 63 9.60 -4.63 -0.68
CA PHE A 63 8.14 -4.69 -0.79
C PHE A 63 7.70 -4.07 -2.10
N GLY A 64 6.77 -4.74 -2.78
CA GLY A 64 6.22 -4.28 -4.04
C GLY A 64 4.79 -4.74 -4.26
N SER A 65 4.14 -4.10 -5.23
CA SER A 65 2.79 -4.45 -5.63
C SER A 65 2.60 -4.30 -7.14
N SER A 66 1.73 -5.13 -7.71
CA SER A 66 1.30 -5.03 -9.10
C SER A 66 -0.22 -5.07 -9.17
N VAL A 67 -0.81 -4.21 -10.00
CA VAL A 67 -2.23 -4.29 -10.35
C VAL A 67 -2.33 -4.76 -11.78
N LEU A 68 -3.08 -5.85 -11.98
CA LEU A 68 -3.33 -6.45 -13.28
C LEU A 68 -4.83 -6.37 -13.57
N VAL A 69 -5.17 -5.84 -14.73
CA VAL A 69 -6.55 -5.69 -15.19
C VAL A 69 -6.86 -6.82 -16.16
N ALA A 70 -8.03 -7.43 -16.01
CA ALA A 70 -8.53 -8.42 -16.95
C ALA A 70 -9.08 -7.73 -18.21
N GLU A 71 -8.52 -8.04 -19.37
CA GLU A 71 -9.02 -7.57 -20.66
C GLU A 71 -10.08 -8.55 -21.18
N GLY A 72 -11.27 -8.47 -20.60
CA GLY A 72 -12.45 -9.25 -20.98
C GLY A 72 -12.91 -10.25 -19.91
N PRO A 73 -14.00 -11.02 -20.21
CA PRO A 73 -14.74 -11.70 -19.16
C PRO A 73 -13.93 -12.77 -18.44
N THR A 74 -13.74 -12.60 -17.14
CA THR A 74 -13.03 -13.53 -16.26
C THR A 74 -13.82 -14.81 -16.00
N ASN A 75 -15.13 -14.76 -16.22
CA ASN A 75 -16.04 -15.91 -16.22
C ASN A 75 -16.07 -16.66 -17.56
N SER A 76 -15.34 -16.18 -18.57
CA SER A 76 -15.34 -16.81 -19.89
C SER A 76 -14.60 -18.14 -19.87
N HIS A 77 -14.88 -18.95 -20.88
CA HIS A 77 -14.18 -20.20 -21.04
C HIS A 77 -12.71 -20.05 -21.51
N THR A 78 -12.21 -18.83 -21.64
CA THR A 78 -10.88 -18.45 -22.12
C THR A 78 -10.10 -17.80 -20.98
N ASP A 79 -8.78 -18.03 -20.90
CA ASP A 79 -7.93 -17.30 -19.96
C ASP A 79 -8.01 -15.81 -20.32
N PRO A 80 -8.35 -14.91 -19.37
CA PRO A 80 -8.38 -13.48 -19.65
C PRO A 80 -6.97 -13.02 -20.00
N SER A 81 -6.86 -12.17 -21.02
CA SER A 81 -5.63 -11.41 -21.24
C SER A 81 -5.44 -10.48 -20.05
N LEU A 82 -4.26 -10.45 -19.45
CA LEU A 82 -3.96 -9.57 -18.32
C LEU A 82 -3.08 -8.41 -18.77
N ARG A 83 -3.46 -7.19 -18.39
CA ARG A 83 -2.64 -6.00 -18.59
C ARG A 83 -2.16 -5.44 -17.26
N VAL A 84 -0.88 -5.09 -17.19
CA VAL A 84 -0.32 -4.41 -16.01
C VAL A 84 -0.79 -2.95 -16.02
N ALA A 85 -1.63 -2.58 -15.05
CA ALA A 85 -2.06 -1.20 -14.84
C ALA A 85 -1.09 -0.44 -13.92
N LEU A 86 -0.62 -1.08 -12.85
CA LEU A 86 0.32 -0.49 -11.89
C LEU A 86 1.44 -1.47 -11.59
N ARG A 87 2.67 -0.94 -11.49
CA ARG A 87 3.80 -1.65 -10.91
C ARG A 87 4.53 -0.72 -9.95
N GLN A 88 4.59 -1.13 -8.68
CA GLN A 88 5.36 -0.48 -7.64
C GLN A 88 6.44 -1.44 -7.16
N GLU A 89 7.67 -1.16 -7.54
CA GLU A 89 8.80 -2.06 -7.30
C GLU A 89 9.42 -1.86 -5.91
N VAL A 90 9.46 -0.62 -5.41
CA VAL A 90 10.07 -0.32 -4.10
C VAL A 90 9.12 0.58 -3.29
N GLY A 91 8.52 0.01 -2.26
CA GLY A 91 7.70 0.76 -1.30
C GLY A 91 6.70 -0.12 -0.55
N PRO A 92 6.01 0.42 0.47
CA PRO A 92 4.95 -0.28 1.18
C PRO A 92 3.90 -0.83 0.22
N TYR A 93 3.27 -1.95 0.55
CA TYR A 93 2.24 -2.49 -0.32
C TYR A 93 1.15 -1.47 -0.64
N VAL A 94 0.64 -1.55 -1.88
CA VAL A 94 -0.55 -0.78 -2.27
C VAL A 94 -1.71 -1.18 -1.36
N SER A 95 -2.32 -0.16 -0.76
CA SER A 95 -3.48 -0.31 0.10
C SER A 95 -4.75 0.08 -0.65
N LEU A 96 -5.83 -0.65 -0.40
CA LEU A 96 -7.16 -0.37 -0.89
C LEU A 96 -7.85 0.58 0.10
N VAL A 97 -8.38 1.68 -0.40
CA VAL A 97 -9.14 2.66 0.38
C VAL A 97 -10.50 2.91 -0.26
N GLY A 98 -11.50 3.18 0.56
CA GLY A 98 -12.89 3.25 0.15
C GLY A 98 -13.84 3.00 1.32
N THR A 99 -15.05 3.51 1.21
CA THR A 99 -16.08 3.42 2.27
C THR A 99 -17.14 2.37 1.98
N ASP A 100 -17.07 1.72 0.82
CA ASP A 100 -18.06 0.78 0.31
C ASP A 100 -17.36 -0.31 -0.50
N LEU A 101 -17.88 -1.54 -0.43
CA LEU A 101 -17.43 -2.69 -1.22
C LEU A 101 -18.11 -2.74 -2.59
N ASP A 102 -19.20 -1.99 -2.80
CA ASP A 102 -19.96 -1.96 -4.05
C ASP A 102 -19.37 -1.01 -5.10
N ARG A 103 -18.23 -0.36 -4.80
CA ARG A 103 -17.54 0.56 -5.70
C ARG A 103 -16.10 0.12 -5.90
N PRO A 104 -15.51 0.41 -7.07
CA PRO A 104 -14.08 0.19 -7.29
C PRO A 104 -13.26 0.88 -6.20
N PRO A 105 -12.33 0.17 -5.56
CA PRO A 105 -11.50 0.75 -4.53
C PRO A 105 -10.55 1.79 -5.13
N VAL A 106 -10.15 2.75 -4.31
CA VAL A 106 -9.04 3.64 -4.64
C VAL A 106 -7.75 3.01 -4.15
N LEU A 107 -6.69 3.10 -4.96
CA LEU A 107 -5.37 2.59 -4.64
C LEU A 107 -4.58 3.68 -3.91
N LEU A 108 -4.25 3.45 -2.64
CA LEU A 108 -3.27 4.24 -1.90
C LEU A 108 -1.87 3.71 -2.18
N VAL A 109 -1.10 4.49 -2.92
CA VAL A 109 0.23 4.15 -3.42
C VAL A 109 1.26 5.00 -2.69
N ALA A 110 2.05 4.38 -1.81
CA ALA A 110 3.15 5.03 -1.09
C ALA A 110 4.47 4.81 -1.81
N ARG A 111 5.09 5.87 -2.32
CA ARG A 111 6.38 5.81 -3.00
C ARG A 111 7.51 6.07 -2.02
N SER A 112 8.48 5.15 -2.01
CA SER A 112 9.79 5.43 -1.44
C SER A 112 10.52 6.42 -2.35
N ASP A 113 10.76 7.64 -1.87
CA ASP A 113 11.71 8.54 -2.51
C ASP A 113 13.10 8.20 -1.95
N PRO A 114 14.09 7.79 -2.78
CA PRO A 114 15.45 7.56 -2.32
C PRO A 114 16.07 8.76 -1.59
N ARG A 115 15.60 9.98 -1.87
CA ARG A 115 15.99 11.21 -1.17
C ARG A 115 15.31 11.36 0.20
N ALA A 116 14.17 10.70 0.41
CA ALA A 116 13.45 10.61 1.68
C ALA A 116 13.79 9.32 2.46
N ALA A 117 14.65 8.44 1.93
CA ALA A 117 15.13 7.24 2.61
C ALA A 117 15.70 7.47 4.03
N PRO A 118 16.38 8.60 4.35
CA PRO A 118 16.82 8.90 5.72
C PRO A 118 15.67 9.03 6.73
N CYS A 119 14.44 9.19 6.25
CA CYS A 119 13.26 9.52 7.04
C CYS A 119 12.39 8.28 7.30
N ASP A 120 12.42 7.31 6.39
CA ASP A 120 11.58 6.11 6.44
C ASP A 120 11.94 5.15 7.57
N GLY A 121 13.24 4.96 7.86
CA GLY A 121 13.67 4.04 8.93
C GLY A 121 13.67 4.65 10.33
N LEU A 122 13.80 5.98 10.43
CA LEU A 122 14.08 6.67 11.70
C LEU A 122 12.88 7.39 12.31
N MET A 123 11.88 7.77 11.52
CA MET A 123 10.70 8.47 12.06
C MET A 123 9.75 7.53 12.79
N ILE A 124 9.64 6.26 12.38
CA ILE A 124 8.73 5.28 13.02
C ILE A 124 9.06 5.07 14.50
N LEU A 125 10.35 5.15 14.88
CA LEU A 125 10.81 4.93 16.25
C LEU A 125 10.59 6.13 17.18
N ALA A 126 10.17 7.28 16.66
CA ALA A 126 10.04 8.53 17.40
C ALA A 126 8.64 9.17 17.30
N ILE A 127 7.65 8.43 16.79
CA ILE A 127 6.26 8.92 16.71
C ILE A 127 5.65 8.87 18.12
N PRO A 128 5.16 10.00 18.66
CA PRO A 128 4.41 10.00 19.91
C PRO A 128 3.20 9.06 19.86
N ASP A 129 2.86 8.40 20.98
CA ASP A 129 1.78 7.40 21.03
C ASP A 129 0.42 7.98 20.60
N ASP A 130 0.13 9.24 20.94
CA ASP A 130 -1.10 9.94 20.55
C ASP A 130 -1.15 10.23 19.04
N VAL A 131 0.01 10.54 18.44
CA VAL A 131 0.13 10.69 16.99
C VAL A 131 -0.03 9.34 16.29
N ALA A 132 0.56 8.27 16.83
CA ALA A 132 0.42 6.93 16.30
C ALA A 132 -1.05 6.48 16.32
N ALA A 133 -1.77 6.71 17.43
CA ALA A 133 -3.20 6.40 17.54
C ALA A 133 -4.03 7.15 16.48
N ARG A 134 -3.81 8.47 16.32
CA ARG A 134 -4.48 9.28 15.29
C ARG A 134 -4.18 8.79 13.86
N ALA A 135 -2.97 8.31 13.60
CA ALA A 135 -2.61 7.76 12.31
C ALA A 135 -3.31 6.43 12.01
N VAL A 136 -3.51 5.59 13.03
CA VAL A 136 -4.34 4.38 12.91
C VAL A 136 -5.80 4.75 12.64
N GLU A 137 -6.37 5.68 13.39
CA GLU A 137 -7.76 6.13 13.19
C GLU A 137 -7.97 6.71 11.78
N GLU A 138 -7.04 7.51 11.27
CA GLU A 138 -7.10 8.05 9.91
C GLU A 138 -7.01 6.95 8.86
N TYR A 139 -6.15 5.95 9.07
CA TYR A 139 -6.06 4.79 8.18
C TYR A 139 -7.38 4.01 8.16
N GLU A 140 -7.95 3.72 9.33
CA GLU A 140 -9.24 3.01 9.44
C GLU A 140 -10.37 3.80 8.76
N ARG A 141 -10.37 5.13 8.89
CA ARG A 141 -11.32 6.01 8.18
C ARG A 141 -11.20 5.90 6.66
N LEU A 142 -9.98 5.82 6.13
CA LEU A 142 -9.72 5.70 4.70
C LEU A 142 -10.00 4.30 4.16
N ALA A 143 -9.50 3.27 4.85
CA ALA A 143 -9.60 1.88 4.43
C ALA A 143 -11.03 1.33 4.61
N GLY A 144 -11.73 1.75 5.67
CA GLY A 144 -13.11 1.35 5.94
C GLY A 144 -13.29 -0.18 5.86
N PRO A 145 -14.30 -0.68 5.14
CA PRO A 145 -14.53 -2.12 5.02
C PRO A 145 -13.43 -2.87 4.25
N LEU A 146 -12.59 -2.16 3.49
CA LEU A 146 -11.51 -2.76 2.68
C LEU A 146 -10.26 -3.10 3.49
N ASP A 147 -10.17 -2.70 4.77
CA ASP A 147 -9.00 -3.00 5.61
C ASP A 147 -8.71 -4.52 5.71
N SER A 148 -9.77 -5.34 5.75
CA SER A 148 -9.64 -6.79 5.77
C SER A 148 -8.94 -7.38 4.53
N LEU A 149 -8.87 -6.62 3.43
CA LEU A 149 -8.17 -6.97 2.20
C LEU A 149 -6.76 -6.36 2.14
N ASN A 150 -6.44 -5.43 3.03
CA ASN A 150 -5.12 -4.84 3.13
C ASN A 150 -4.12 -5.76 3.82
N PHE A 151 -2.83 -5.44 3.67
CA PHE A 151 -1.79 -6.24 4.27
C PHE A 151 -1.83 -6.07 5.78
N GLN A 152 -2.08 -7.17 6.49
CA GLN A 152 -2.13 -7.23 7.94
C GLN A 152 -0.77 -7.74 8.44
N TYR A 153 0.02 -6.87 9.08
CA TYR A 153 1.33 -7.23 9.65
C TYR A 153 1.16 -8.09 10.92
N GLY A 154 0.58 -9.29 10.81
CA GLY A 154 0.52 -10.27 11.91
C GLY A 154 -0.10 -9.77 13.22
N GLY A 155 -1.01 -8.79 13.16
CA GLY A 155 -1.61 -8.16 14.34
C GLY A 155 -0.76 -7.07 15.00
N MET A 156 0.26 -6.53 14.31
CA MET A 156 0.96 -5.32 14.75
C MET A 156 -0.04 -4.15 14.80
N PRO A 157 -0.25 -3.50 15.97
CA PRO A 157 -1.15 -2.36 16.09
C PRO A 157 -0.82 -1.20 15.13
N GLN A 158 0.42 -1.13 14.66
CA GLN A 158 0.92 -0.08 13.78
C GLN A 158 0.76 -0.40 12.28
N ALA A 159 0.16 -1.53 11.90
CA ALA A 159 0.00 -1.91 10.48
C ALA A 159 -0.68 -0.81 9.65
N GLY A 160 -1.67 -0.14 10.22
CA GLY A 160 -2.34 1.01 9.57
C GLY A 160 -1.38 2.16 9.27
N MET A 161 -0.41 2.44 10.13
CA MET A 161 0.58 3.51 9.91
C MET A 161 1.53 3.18 8.75
N PHE A 162 1.93 1.90 8.63
CA PHE A 162 2.74 1.43 7.50
C PHE A 162 1.96 1.55 6.19
N ASN A 163 0.71 1.10 6.19
CA ASN A 163 -0.19 1.15 5.03
C ASN A 163 -0.52 2.59 4.62
N LEU A 164 -0.64 3.50 5.59
CA LEU A 164 -0.86 4.93 5.34
C LEU A 164 0.35 5.62 4.68
N GLY A 165 1.55 5.06 4.85
CA GLY A 165 2.78 5.66 4.34
C GLY A 165 3.00 7.07 4.90
N LEU A 166 2.77 7.27 6.21
CA LEU A 166 2.73 8.59 6.87
C LEU A 166 3.96 9.47 6.59
N THR A 167 5.11 8.87 6.31
CA THR A 167 6.40 9.55 6.04
C THR A 167 6.80 9.58 4.57
N ARG A 168 5.94 9.10 3.66
CA ARG A 168 6.25 8.88 2.23
C ARG A 168 5.41 9.71 1.28
N GLU A 169 5.86 9.97 0.06
CA GLU A 169 4.94 10.51 -0.94
C GLU A 169 3.82 9.49 -1.18
N VAL A 170 2.55 9.88 -1.02
CA VAL A 170 1.41 9.00 -1.31
C VAL A 170 0.58 9.53 -2.47
N ARG A 171 -0.05 8.66 -3.24
CA ARG A 171 -1.05 9.03 -4.24
C ARG A 171 -2.30 8.18 -4.05
N PHE A 172 -3.44 8.78 -4.33
CA PHE A 172 -4.71 8.08 -4.43
C PHE A 172 -5.01 7.89 -5.91
N LEU A 173 -4.96 6.66 -6.40
CA LEU A 173 -5.20 6.36 -7.80
C LEU A 173 -6.54 5.63 -7.95
N GLY A 174 -7.39 6.15 -8.83
CA GLY A 174 -8.55 5.40 -9.31
C GLY A 174 -8.15 4.56 -10.51
N LEU A 175 -8.70 3.36 -10.61
CA LEU A 175 -8.62 2.53 -11.81
C LEU A 175 -10.01 2.50 -12.44
N ARG A 176 -10.10 2.76 -13.76
CA ARG A 176 -11.37 2.75 -14.49
C ARG A 176 -11.12 2.32 -15.92
N ASP A 177 -11.85 1.31 -16.38
CA ASP A 177 -11.68 0.73 -17.72
C ASP A 177 -10.18 0.43 -18.00
N GLY A 178 -9.53 -0.11 -16.97
CA GLY A 178 -8.11 -0.39 -16.85
C GLY A 178 -7.12 0.79 -16.96
N GLU A 179 -7.57 2.04 -16.91
CA GLU A 179 -6.70 3.22 -16.93
C GLU A 179 -6.58 3.85 -15.54
N LEU A 180 -5.37 4.27 -15.16
CA LEU A 180 -5.11 4.92 -13.87
C LEU A 180 -5.36 6.43 -13.97
N SER A 181 -6.05 6.96 -12.97
CA SER A 181 -6.26 8.40 -12.78
C SER A 181 -5.82 8.84 -11.39
N ASP A 182 -5.17 10.00 -11.30
CA ASP A 182 -4.78 10.58 -10.01
C ASP A 182 -5.98 11.27 -9.36
N LEU A 183 -6.47 10.68 -8.27
CA LEU A 183 -7.59 11.18 -7.47
C LEU A 183 -7.11 11.94 -6.23
N SER A 184 -5.81 12.19 -6.05
CA SER A 184 -5.25 12.80 -4.84
C SER A 184 -5.92 14.13 -4.46
N GLY A 185 -6.36 14.93 -5.45
CA GLY A 185 -7.10 16.17 -5.19
C GLY A 185 -8.45 15.99 -4.48
N GLN A 186 -9.05 14.80 -4.53
CA GLN A 186 -10.28 14.46 -3.81
C GLN A 186 -10.03 14.12 -2.34
N PHE A 187 -8.78 13.88 -1.96
CA PHE A 187 -8.35 13.53 -0.60
C PHE A 187 -7.65 14.71 0.09
N ARG A 188 -8.09 15.94 -0.21
CA ARG A 188 -7.49 17.17 0.34
C ARG A 188 -7.43 17.15 1.87
N GLU A 189 -8.53 16.78 2.53
CA GLU A 189 -8.60 16.72 4.00
C GLU A 189 -7.54 15.79 4.59
N HIS A 190 -7.25 14.66 3.92
CA HIS A 190 -6.18 13.75 4.32
C HIS A 190 -4.81 14.42 4.21
N PHE A 191 -4.52 15.13 3.12
CA PHE A 191 -3.25 15.85 2.97
C PHE A 191 -3.07 16.98 3.99
N GLU A 192 -4.14 17.71 4.33
CA GLU A 192 -4.14 18.74 5.36
C GLU A 192 -3.89 18.14 6.76
N TRP A 193 -4.62 17.08 7.11
CA TRP A 193 -4.41 16.33 8.35
C TRP A 193 -2.97 15.82 8.44
N ARG A 194 -2.46 15.26 7.35
CA ARG A 194 -1.14 14.67 7.29
C ARG A 194 -0.03 15.70 7.46
N ALA A 195 -0.18 16.88 6.87
CA ALA A 195 0.74 18.00 7.07
C ALA A 195 0.79 18.41 8.55
N SER A 196 -0.36 18.49 9.23
CA SER A 196 -0.43 18.79 10.67
C SER A 196 0.33 17.76 11.49
N VAL A 197 0.05 16.46 11.27
CA VAL A 197 0.71 15.37 12.00
C VAL A 197 2.22 15.37 11.79
N LEU A 198 2.68 15.59 10.57
CA LEU A 198 4.12 15.66 10.27
C LEU A 198 4.81 16.85 10.94
N ALA A 199 4.11 17.99 11.09
CA ALA A 199 4.62 19.14 11.81
C ALA A 199 4.77 18.84 13.31
N GLU A 200 3.79 18.16 13.91
CA GLU A 200 3.85 17.70 15.31
C GLU A 200 5.02 16.73 15.53
N ILE A 201 5.23 15.77 14.62
CA ILE A 201 6.38 14.84 14.65
C ILE A 201 7.70 15.62 14.53
N ALA A 202 7.77 16.60 13.62
CA ALA A 202 8.97 17.42 13.43
C ALA A 202 9.34 18.20 14.69
N GLU A 203 8.34 18.76 15.38
CA GLU A 203 8.52 19.50 16.63
C GLU A 203 8.93 18.58 17.79
N ALA A 204 8.23 17.45 17.94
CA ALA A 204 8.56 16.45 18.97
C ALA A 204 9.99 15.92 18.79
N THR A 205 10.39 15.61 17.56
CA THR A 205 11.74 15.13 17.22
C THR A 205 12.81 16.20 17.46
N ALA A 206 12.52 17.48 17.22
CA ALA A 206 13.45 18.57 17.48
C ALA A 206 13.67 18.83 18.99
N LYS A 207 12.66 18.52 19.82
CA LYS A 207 12.70 18.68 21.28
C LYS A 207 13.18 17.44 22.01
N ALA A 208 13.14 16.28 21.38
CA ALA A 208 13.62 15.04 21.97
C ALA A 208 15.12 15.18 22.30
N GLU A 209 15.45 15.17 23.59
CA GLU A 209 16.81 14.94 24.03
C GLU A 209 17.24 13.59 23.48
N VAL A 210 18.37 13.52 22.77
CA VAL A 210 18.94 12.24 22.34
C VAL A 210 19.16 11.44 23.61
N PRO A 211 18.45 10.33 23.84
CA PRO A 211 18.66 9.56 25.04
C PRO A 211 20.13 9.12 25.03
N ASP A 212 20.85 9.32 26.13
CA ASP A 212 22.25 8.91 26.34
C ASP A 212 22.53 7.40 26.06
N ARG A 213 21.52 6.63 25.64
CA ARG A 213 21.50 5.17 25.56
C ARG A 213 20.94 4.56 24.28
N LEU A 214 20.65 5.31 23.22
CA LEU A 214 20.42 4.68 21.91
C LEU A 214 21.76 4.55 21.19
N HIS A 215 22.54 3.53 21.60
CA HIS A 215 23.87 3.21 21.09
C HIS A 215 24.93 4.35 21.21
N PRO A 216 26.12 4.11 21.81
CA PRO A 216 27.18 5.13 21.94
C PRO A 216 27.76 5.65 20.60
N ASN A 217 27.19 5.23 19.47
CA ASN A 217 27.59 5.60 18.11
C ASN A 217 26.44 6.20 17.28
N GLU A 218 25.24 6.46 17.81
CA GLU A 218 24.24 7.24 17.06
C GLU A 218 24.61 8.73 17.09
N PRO A 219 25.02 9.33 15.97
CA PRO A 219 25.59 10.66 16.05
C PRO A 219 24.49 11.72 16.01
N THR A 220 24.74 12.85 16.68
CA THR A 220 23.87 14.04 16.73
C THR A 220 23.42 14.57 15.35
N TYR A 221 24.08 14.19 14.25
CA TYR A 221 23.62 14.51 12.89
C TYR A 221 22.27 13.86 12.55
N LEU A 222 21.90 12.76 13.21
CA LEU A 222 20.64 12.06 12.94
C LEU A 222 19.43 12.89 13.38
N THR A 223 19.51 13.63 14.49
CA THR A 223 18.38 14.45 14.98
C THR A 223 18.11 15.66 14.08
N ALA A 224 19.16 16.35 13.63
CA ALA A 224 19.02 17.47 12.71
C ALA A 224 18.47 17.03 11.33
N ALA A 225 19.00 15.92 10.80
CA ALA A 225 18.53 15.34 9.54
C ALA A 225 17.07 14.87 9.61
N ARG A 226 16.63 14.31 10.75
CA ARG A 226 15.23 13.93 10.98
C ARG A 226 14.29 15.15 10.96
N SER A 227 14.64 16.23 11.65
CA SER A 227 13.81 17.44 11.70
C SER A 227 13.73 18.14 10.34
N GLU A 228 14.84 18.23 9.60
CA GLU A 228 14.86 18.80 8.26
C GLU A 228 14.01 17.98 7.27
N CYS A 229 14.08 16.65 7.34
CA CYS A 229 13.24 15.82 6.51
C CYS A 229 11.75 15.96 6.82
N ALA A 230 11.38 15.95 8.11
CA ALA A 230 9.99 16.10 8.50
C ALA A 230 9.40 17.42 7.97
N ARG A 231 10.16 18.53 8.02
CA ARG A 231 9.76 19.81 7.40
C ARG A 231 9.59 19.71 5.88
N GLY A 232 10.52 19.06 5.19
CA GLY A 232 10.40 18.83 3.74
C GLY A 232 9.14 18.03 3.36
N LEU A 233 8.76 17.05 4.18
CA LEU A 233 7.52 16.30 4.02
C LEU A 233 6.29 17.17 4.27
N VAL A 234 6.29 18.04 5.30
CA VAL A 234 5.21 19.00 5.56
C VAL A 234 4.98 19.88 4.34
N GLU A 235 6.03 20.54 3.83
CA GLU A 235 5.92 21.40 2.65
C GLU A 235 5.39 20.66 1.42
N MET A 236 5.77 19.40 1.24
CA MET A 236 5.26 18.54 0.16
C MET A 236 3.77 18.26 0.32
N MET A 237 3.32 17.92 1.53
CA MET A 237 1.90 17.65 1.80
C MET A 237 1.05 18.91 1.62
N GLU A 238 1.50 20.06 2.13
CA GLU A 238 0.82 21.34 1.94
C GLU A 238 0.71 21.73 0.47
N ARG A 239 1.74 21.44 -0.35
CA ARG A 239 1.67 21.67 -1.80
C ARG A 239 0.60 20.83 -2.48
N ARG A 240 0.32 19.62 -1.99
CA ARG A 240 -0.69 18.72 -2.55
C ARG A 240 -2.11 19.04 -2.06
N ALA A 241 -2.23 19.64 -0.88
CA ALA A 241 -3.50 20.12 -0.36
C ALA A 241 -4.02 21.37 -1.09
N ARG A 242 -3.13 22.13 -1.75
CA ARG A 242 -3.46 23.31 -2.56
C ARG A 242 -3.82 22.94 -3.99
#